data_AF-A0A010ZXA0-F1
#
_entry.id   AF-A0A010ZXA0-F1
#
_cell.length_a   1.000
_cell.length_b   1.000
_cell.length_c   1.000
_cell.angle_alpha   90.00
_cell.angle_beta   90.00
_cell.angle_gamma   90.00
#
_symmetry.space_group_name_H-M   'P 1'
#
loop_
_entity.id
_entity.type
_entity.pdbx_description
1 polymer ?
#
loop_
_entity_poly.entity_id
_entity_poly.type
_entity_poly.pdbx_seq_one_letter_code
_entity_poly.pdbx_strand_id
1 'polypeptide(L)' 'MTGRSNHSLWMTEFLLSPDPVKEQRIREVEREDNPELMHSIQFHLALRDQVYLLRRRSRRQIG' A
#
# COMPACT_ATOMS: atom_id res chain seq x y z
N MET A 1 26.12 12.58 3.44
CA MET A 1 24.85 11.90 3.79
C MET A 1 23.88 12.05 2.63
N THR A 2 23.89 11.14 1.64
CA THR A 2 22.93 11.16 0.54
C THR A 2 21.71 10.35 0.93
N GLY A 3 20.98 10.83 1.94
CA GLY A 3 19.76 10.22 2.46
C GLY A 3 18.55 10.51 1.56
N ARG A 4 18.61 10.12 0.28
CA ARG A 4 17.37 9.99 -0.50
C ARG A 4 16.70 8.72 -0.02
N SER A 5 15.67 8.89 0.81
CA SER A 5 14.71 7.84 1.16
C SER A 5 14.32 7.13 -0.13
N ASN A 6 14.72 5.87 -0.28
CA ASN A 6 14.44 5.13 -1.50
C ASN A 6 12.95 4.77 -1.47
N HIS A 7 12.10 5.66 -2.01
CA HIS A 7 10.63 5.52 -1.99
C HIS A 7 10.18 4.13 -2.48
N SER A 8 10.88 3.58 -3.47
CA SER A 8 10.63 2.23 -3.99
C SER A 8 10.87 1.13 -2.95
N LEU A 9 11.95 1.24 -2.15
CA LEU A 9 12.23 0.29 -1.08
C LEU A 9 11.20 0.42 0.04
N TRP A 10 10.90 1.65 0.47
CA TRP A 10 9.88 1.90 1.51
C TRP A 10 8.52 1.32 1.10
N MET A 11 8.08 1.56 -0.14
CA MET A 11 6.82 1.04 -0.66
C MET A 11 6.83 -0.49 -0.76
N THR A 12 7.94 -1.09 -1.18
CA THR A 12 8.07 -2.55 -1.22
C THR A 12 7.90 -3.15 0.17
N GLU A 13 8.59 -2.60 1.17
CA GLU A 13 8.45 -3.04 2.56
C GLU A 13 7.03 -2.83 3.10
N PHE A 14 6.42 -1.68 2.80
CA PHE A 14 5.06 -1.37 3.21
C PHE A 14 4.07 -2.42 2.68
N LEU A 15 4.14 -2.75 1.39
CA LEU A 15 3.22 -3.70 0.76
C LEU A 15 3.36 -5.12 1.33
N LEU A 16 4.60 -5.53 1.64
CA LEU A 16 4.90 -6.84 2.23
C LEU A 16 4.59 -6.96 3.72
N SER A 17 4.50 -5.84 4.43
CA SER A 17 4.24 -5.82 5.88
C SER A 17 2.83 -6.33 6.23
N PRO A 18 2.57 -6.88 7.43
CA PRO A 18 1.22 -7.24 7.85
C PRO A 18 0.35 -6.00 8.11
N ASP A 19 -0.98 -6.16 8.10
CA ASP A 19 -1.93 -5.03 8.20
C ASP A 19 -1.70 -4.13 9.45
N PRO A 20 -1.37 -4.64 10.66
CA PRO A 20 -1.04 -3.78 11.80
C PRO A 20 0.16 -2.85 11.56
N VAL A 21 1.17 -3.31 10.81
CA VAL A 21 2.36 -2.52 10.47
C VAL A 21 2.02 -1.49 9.39
N LYS A 22 1.15 -1.85 8.44
CA LYS A 22 0.65 -0.89 7.44
C LYS A 22 -0.10 0.28 8.10
N GLU A 23 -0.98 0.00 9.06
CA GLU A 23 -1.71 1.04 9.79
C GLU A 23 -0.78 2.01 10.52
N GLN A 24 0.26 1.48 11.18
CA GLN A 24 1.26 2.32 11.83
C GLN A 24 1.99 3.21 10.82
N ARG A 25 2.48 2.63 9.72
CA ARG A 25 3.21 3.36 8.67
C ARG A 25 2.35 4.44 8.00
N ILE A 26 1.05 4.19 7.81
CA ILE A 26 0.11 5.21 7.30
C ILE A 26 0.09 6.42 8.24
N ARG A 27 -0.05 6.20 9.56
CA ARG A 27 -0.05 7.28 10.55
C ARG A 27 1.27 8.05 10.60
N GLU A 28 2.39 7.38 10.36
CA GLU A 28 3.71 8.01 10.27
C GLU A 28 3.76 8.96 9.06
N VAL A 29 3.33 8.49 7.88
CA VAL A 29 3.28 9.31 6.65
C VAL A 29 2.30 10.48 6.78
N GLU A 30 1.16 10.29 7.46
CA GLU A 30 0.22 11.39 7.77
C GLU A 30 0.86 12.46 8.66
N ARG A 31 1.63 12.05 9.68
CA ARG A 31 2.32 12.98 10.60
C ARG A 31 3.47 13.72 9.93
N GLU A 32 4.14 13.08 8.97
CA GLU A 32 5.24 13.66 8.20
C GLU A 32 4.76 14.62 7.10
N ASP A 33 3.44 14.74 6.89
CA ASP A 33 2.83 15.53 5.81
C ASP A 33 3.48 15.24 4.44
N ASN A 34 3.63 13.95 4.13
CA ASN A 34 4.22 13.48 2.89
C ASN A 34 3.13 13.03 1.89
N PRO A 35 2.56 13.96 1.09
CA PRO A 35 1.44 13.67 0.20
C PRO A 35 1.82 12.72 -0.95
N GLU A 36 3.07 12.75 -1.41
CA GLU A 36 3.55 11.86 -2.48
C GLU A 36 3.51 10.39 -2.03
N LEU A 37 4.00 10.13 -0.82
CA LEU A 37 4.02 8.80 -0.25
C LEU A 37 2.61 8.34 0.14
N MET A 38 1.77 9.26 0.66
CA MET A 38 0.37 8.99 0.94
C MET A 38 -0.40 8.59 -0.33
N HIS A 39 -0.20 9.30 -1.44
CA HIS A 39 -0.81 8.96 -2.72
C HIS A 39 -0.37 7.58 -3.22
N SER A 40 0.93 7.28 -3.06
CA SER A 40 1.49 5.97 -3.41
C SER A 40 0.85 4.85 -2.58
N ILE A 41 0.65 5.04 -1.28
CA ILE A 41 -0.05 4.08 -0.41
C ILE A 41 -1.47 3.85 -0.92
N GLN A 42 -2.24 4.92 -1.09
CA GLN A 42 -3.66 4.85 -1.50
C GLN A 42 -3.83 4.13 -2.84
N PHE A 43 -2.97 4.45 -3.82
CA PHE A 43 -2.97 3.80 -5.13
C PHE A 43 -2.79 2.29 -5.03
N HIS A 44 -1.80 1.83 -4.27
CA HIS A 44 -1.52 0.39 -4.16
C HIS A 44 -2.57 -0.37 -3.35
N LEU A 45 -3.13 0.25 -2.30
CA LEU A 45 -4.25 -0.34 -1.55
C LEU A 45 -5.50 -0.47 -2.42
N ALA A 46 -5.83 0.56 -3.20
CA ALA A 46 -6.96 0.53 -4.14
C ALA A 46 -6.77 -0.56 -5.20
N LEU A 47 -5.55 -0.75 -5.73
CA LEU A 47 -5.24 -1.83 -6.66
C LEU A 47 -5.42 -3.22 -6.02
N ARG A 48 -4.97 -3.43 -4.78
CA ARG A 48 -5.20 -4.69 -4.04
C ARG A 48 -6.69 -4.99 -3.95
N ASP A 49 -7.51 -4.00 -3.62
CA ASP A 49 -8.95 -4.17 -3.48
C ASP A 49 -9.62 -4.49 -4.81
N GLN A 50 -9.22 -3.83 -5.90
CA GLN A 50 -9.70 -4.14 -7.25
C GLN A 50 -9.33 -5.57 -7.66
N VAL A 51 -8.08 -6.00 -7.42
CA VAL A 51 -7.63 -7.37 -7.71
C VAL A 51 -8.40 -8.39 -6.87
N TYR A 52 -8.64 -8.10 -5.59
CA TYR A 52 -9.46 -8.93 -4.72
C TYR A 52 -10.90 -9.09 -5.27
N LEU A 53 -11.51 -8.00 -5.71
CA LEU A 53 -12.86 -8.01 -6.30
C LEU A 53 -12.92 -8.82 -7.61
N LEU A 54 -11.91 -8.69 -8.49
CA LEU A 54 -11.82 -9.48 -9.73
C LEU A 54 -11.68 -10.97 -9.44
N ARG A 55 -10.81 -11.35 -8.51
CA ARG A 55 -10.62 -12.76 -8.08
C ARG A 55 -11.88 -13.34 -7.45
N ARG A 56 -12.62 -12.55 -6.67
CA ARG A 56 -13.90 -12.97 -6.07
C ARG A 56 -14.99 -13.17 -7.11
N ARG A 57 -15.04 -12.34 -8.16
CA ARG A 57 -15.99 -12.51 -9.29
C ARG A 57 -15.68 -13.76 -10.10
N SER A 58 -14.42 -13.99 -10.46
CA SER A 58 -14.01 -15.19 -11.20
C SER A 58 -14.37 -16.49 -10.46
N ARG A 59 -14.21 -16.54 -9.13
CA ARG A 59 -14.62 -17.70 -8.32
C ARG A 59 -16.13 -17.96 -8.27
N ARG A 60 -16.97 -16.97 -8.57
CA ARG A 60 -18.44 -17.11 -8.57
C ARG A 60 -19.01 -17.61 -9.90
N GLN A 61 -18.20 -17.68 -10.98
CA GLN A 61 -18.66 -18.18 -12.28
C GLN A 61 -18.36 -19.66 -12.53
N ILE A 62 -17.74 -20.36 -11.57
CA ILE A 62 -17.40 -21.79 -11.67
C ILE A 62 -18.18 -22.61 -10.61
N GLY A 63 -19.34 -22.11 -10.19
CA GLY A 63 -20.25 -22.78 -9.26
C GLY A 63 -21.60 -23.00 -9.89
#